data_AF-A0A945PBU0-F1
#
_entry.id   AF-A0A945PBU0-F1
#
_cell.length_a   1.000
_cell.length_b   1.000
_cell.length_c   1.000
_cell.angle_alpha   90.00
_cell.angle_beta   90.00
_cell.angle_gamma   90.00
#
_symmetry.space_group_name_H-M   'P 1'
#
loop_
_entity.id
_entity.type
_entity.pdbx_description
1 polymer ?
#
loop_
_entity_poly.entity_id
_entity_poly.type
_entity_poly.pdbx_seq_one_letter_code
_entity_poly.pdbx_strand_id
1 'polypeptide(L)' 'MRVGDKVSENAVWGYPEPVDPCPDIAEYVAFYWDRVDAWFDGEEQLLAQPT' A
#
# COMPACT_ATOMS: atom_id res chain seq x y z
N MET A 1 -3.46 10.05 1.94
CA MET A 1 -4.06 9.77 0.63
C MET A 1 -5.45 10.39 0.56
N ARG A 2 -5.83 11.03 -0.55
CA ARG A 2 -7.18 11.58 -0.74
C ARG A 2 -7.82 10.95 -1.97
N VAL A 3 -9.09 10.54 -1.84
CA VAL A 3 -9.92 10.02 -2.94
C VAL A 3 -11.26 10.73 -2.86
N GLY A 4 -11.56 11.59 -3.84
CA GLY A 4 -12.68 12.52 -3.75
C GLY A 4 -12.58 13.37 -2.48
N ASP A 5 -13.63 13.32 -1.65
CA ASP A 5 -13.70 14.05 -0.38
C ASP A 5 -13.11 13.28 0.82
N LYS A 6 -12.81 11.98 0.67
CA LYS A 6 -12.28 11.14 1.75
C LYS A 6 -10.77 11.29 1.86
N VAL A 7 -10.28 11.46 3.08
CA VAL A 7 -8.85 11.46 3.41
C VAL A 7 -8.52 10.27 4.31
N SER A 8 -7.53 9.47 3.90
CA SER A 8 -6.91 8.44 4.72
C SER A 8 -5.51 8.92 5.13
N GLU A 9 -5.35 9.22 6.42
CA GLU A 9 -4.10 9.73 6.99
C GLU A 9 -3.09 8.60 7.16
N ASN A 10 -1.83 8.88 6.83
CA ASN A 10 -0.71 7.93 6.91
C ASN A 10 -1.05 6.58 6.24
N ALA A 11 -1.71 6.63 5.09
CA ALA A 11 -2.22 5.43 4.39
C ALA A 11 -1.12 4.59 3.73
N VAL A 12 0.06 5.18 3.51
CA VAL A 12 1.19 4.55 2.85
C VAL A 12 2.47 4.72 3.66
N TRP A 13 3.39 3.82 3.43
CA TRP A 13 4.80 3.94 3.77
C TRP A 13 5.61 3.67 2.50
N GLY A 14 6.89 4.05 2.48
CA GLY A 14 7.70 3.91 1.26
C GLY A 14 9.18 3.83 1.51
N TYR A 15 9.90 3.50 0.44
CA TYR A 15 11.34 3.33 0.40
C TYR A 15 11.96 4.44 -0.45
N PRO A 16 12.16 5.66 0.08
CA PRO A 16 12.64 6.78 -0.72
C PRO A 16 14.07 6.58 -1.25
N GLU A 17 14.87 5.79 -0.55
CA GLU A 17 16.24 5.43 -0.90
C GLU A 17 16.34 3.90 -1.06
N PRO A 18 17.28 3.40 -1.88
CA PRO A 18 17.49 1.97 -2.03
C PRO A 18 17.91 1.31 -0.73
N VAL A 19 17.37 0.12 -0.48
CA VAL A 19 17.76 -0.74 0.65
C VAL A 19 18.67 -1.84 0.11
N ASP A 20 19.85 -2.04 0.71
CA ASP A 20 20.85 -3.02 0.23
C ASP A 20 20.29 -4.42 -0.14
N PRO A 21 19.42 -5.07 0.67
CA PRO A 21 18.89 -6.38 0.31
C PRO A 21 17.86 -6.35 -0.82
N CYS A 22 17.29 -5.19 -1.15
CA CYS A 22 16.28 -5.03 -2.18
C CYS A 22 16.35 -3.61 -2.78
N PRO A 23 17.33 -3.31 -3.66
CA PRO A 23 17.48 -1.99 -4.25
C PRO A 23 16.34 -1.67 -5.23
N ASP A 24 15.71 -2.70 -5.82
CA ASP A 24 14.70 -2.57 -6.87
C ASP A 24 13.38 -1.93 -6.38
N ILE A 25 13.15 -1.91 -5.06
CA ILE A 25 11.96 -1.26 -4.47
C ILE A 25 12.21 0.19 -4.07
N ALA A 26 13.35 0.77 -4.43
CA ALA A 26 13.58 2.21 -4.26
C ALA A 26 12.50 3.02 -4.98
N GLU A 27 12.05 4.09 -4.33
CA GLU A 27 10.98 4.98 -4.77
C GLU A 27 9.57 4.34 -4.80
N TYR A 28 9.42 3.07 -4.39
CA TYR A 28 8.11 2.44 -4.25
C TYR A 28 7.45 2.76 -2.90
N VAL A 29 6.12 2.64 -2.89
CA VAL A 29 5.28 2.78 -1.70
C VAL A 29 4.38 1.56 -1.54
N ALA A 30 4.01 1.27 -0.30
CA ALA A 30 3.06 0.23 0.06
C ALA A 30 1.95 0.82 0.93
N PHE A 31 0.74 0.28 0.79
CA PHE A 31 -0.43 0.70 1.56
C PHE A 31 -0.56 -0.13 2.84
N TYR A 32 -1.05 0.50 3.90
CA TYR A 32 -1.50 -0.22 5.09
C TYR A 32 -2.85 -0.89 4.82
N TRP A 33 -2.96 -2.16 5.18
CA TRP A 33 -4.15 -2.97 4.90
C TRP A 33 -5.44 -2.34 5.45
N ASP A 34 -5.40 -1.84 6.68
CA ASP A 34 -6.53 -1.21 7.39
C ASP A 34 -6.84 0.22 6.92
N ARG A 35 -6.04 0.80 6.01
CA ARG A 35 -6.18 2.18 5.53
C ARG A 35 -6.73 2.30 4.11
N VAL A 36 -7.04 1.15 3.50
CA VAL A 36 -7.66 1.01 2.17
C VAL A 36 -8.95 0.21 2.33
N ASP A 37 -9.99 0.61 1.62
CA ASP A 37 -11.35 0.05 1.80
C ASP A 37 -11.50 -1.37 1.23
N ALA A 38 -10.72 -1.73 0.22
CA ALA A 38 -10.76 -3.03 -0.43
C ALA A 38 -9.45 -3.37 -1.12
N TRP A 39 -9.11 -4.65 -1.13
CA TRP A 39 -7.94 -5.22 -1.78
C TRP A 39 -8.40 -6.24 -2.82
N PHE A 40 -7.73 -6.28 -3.98
CA PHE A 40 -8.11 -7.16 -5.07
C PHE A 40 -6.89 -7.91 -5.63
N ASP A 41 -7.07 -9.20 -5.90
CA ASP A 41 -6.18 -9.99 -6.76
C ASP A 41 -6.95 -10.35 -8.04
N GLY A 42 -6.64 -9.65 -9.13
CA GLY A 42 -7.46 -9.67 -10.34
C GLY A 42 -8.87 -9.16 -10.07
N GLU A 43 -9.87 -10.03 -10.23
CA GLU A 43 -11.29 -9.73 -9.99
C GLU A 43 -11.77 -10.16 -8.59
N GLU A 44 -10.95 -10.90 -7.84
CA GLU A 44 -11.31 -11.39 -6.51
C GLU A 44 -10.97 -10.35 -5.43
N GLN A 45 -11.94 -10.05 -4.55
CA GLN A 45 -11.71 -9.20 -3.40
C GLN A 45 -11.09 -10.01 -2.24
N LEU A 46 -9.93 -9.56 -1.76
CA LEU A 46 -9.29 -10.09 -0.56
C LEU A 46 -9.92 -9.46 0.69
N LEU A 47 -10.40 -10.32 1.59
CA LEU A 47 -11.07 -9.90 2.84
C LEU A 47 -10.09 -9.72 4.01
N ALA A 48 -8.89 -10.29 3.91
CA ALA A 48 -7.85 -10.21 4.93
C ALA A 48 -6.46 -10.27 4.29
N GLN A 49 -5.48 -9.69 4.98
CA GLN A 49 -4.10 -9.77 4.55
C GLN A 49 -3.64 -11.25 4.54
N PRO A 50 -2.92 -11.70 3.51
CA PRO A 50 -2.35 -13.03 3.50
C PRO A 50 -1.36 -13.21 4.67
N THR A 51 -1.39 -14.37 5.32
CA THR A 51 -0.50 -14.76 6.44
C THR A 51 0.67 -15.58 5.93
#